data_AF-A0A2I2FZX6-F1
#
_entry.id   AF-A0A2I2FZX6-F1
#
_cell.length_a   1.000
_cell.length_b   1.000
_cell.length_c   1.000
_cell.angle_alpha   90.00
_cell.angle_beta   90.00
_cell.angle_gamma   90.00
#
_symmetry.space_group_name_H-M   'P 1'
#
loop_
_entity.id
_entity.type
_entity.pdbx_description
1 polymer ?
#
loop_
_entity_poly.entity_id
_entity_poly.type
_entity_poly.pdbx_seq_one_letter_code
_entity_poly.pdbx_strand_id
1 'polypeptide(L)'
;MNANAFVHSFGYTWVTSYNTLKVLGKDGFSDAEAKLWVETKITELNFMSAIGTFIASVIATSLGWPGMDKTHWVVSAFWYNAIVMAVVSAVMAFQQSSGLGCVRAKITSEHRLDEALMRGSVQQKPSRAAVFVLQAPVQILSYSVMIYLAGLVVFLIHPVGSHAFEDKEVKIAIFCGALFPVYVAFYVASSVLLQKIIKKI
;
A
#
# COMPACT_ATOMS: atom_id res chain seq x y z
N MET A 1 -21.84 -5.45 -4.77
CA MET A 1 -20.43 -5.04 -4.86
C MET A 1 -19.59 -6.31 -4.86
N ASN A 2 -19.00 -6.70 -5.99
CA ASN A 2 -18.33 -8.02 -6.11
C ASN A 2 -17.10 -8.08 -5.19
N ALA A 3 -17.09 -8.98 -4.21
CA ALA A 3 -15.93 -9.26 -3.36
C ALA A 3 -14.66 -9.57 -4.18
N ASN A 4 -14.85 -10.09 -5.40
CA ASN A 4 -13.78 -10.31 -6.36
C ASN A 4 -13.06 -9.01 -6.78
N ALA A 5 -13.72 -7.86 -6.89
CA ALA A 5 -13.06 -6.61 -7.29
C ALA A 5 -12.09 -6.09 -6.22
N PHE A 6 -12.46 -6.24 -4.96
CA PHE A 6 -11.62 -5.84 -3.83
C PHE A 6 -10.38 -6.73 -3.75
N VAL A 7 -10.57 -8.05 -3.73
CA VAL A 7 -9.46 -9.03 -3.70
C VAL A 7 -8.56 -8.88 -4.93
N HIS A 8 -9.14 -8.61 -6.11
CA HIS A 8 -8.38 -8.40 -7.33
C HIS A 8 -7.56 -7.10 -7.28
N SER A 9 -8.04 -6.01 -6.67
CA SER A 9 -7.23 -4.78 -6.49
C SER A 9 -6.01 -5.00 -5.57
N PHE A 10 -6.14 -5.76 -4.49
CA PHE A 10 -5.00 -6.05 -3.60
C PHE A 10 -4.02 -7.05 -4.22
N GLY A 11 -4.51 -8.10 -4.89
CA GLY A 11 -3.66 -9.01 -5.66
C GLY A 11 -3.03 -8.37 -6.91
N TYR A 12 -3.66 -7.33 -7.46
CA TYR A 12 -3.22 -6.66 -8.69
C TYR A 12 -1.85 -6.00 -8.55
N THR A 13 -1.52 -5.43 -7.40
CA THR A 13 -0.20 -4.81 -7.16
C THR A 13 0.93 -5.84 -7.23
N TRP A 14 0.73 -7.01 -6.63
CA TRP A 14 1.63 -8.17 -6.72
C TRP A 14 1.74 -8.71 -8.15
N VAL A 15 0.61 -8.89 -8.83
CA VAL A 15 0.55 -9.43 -10.20
C VAL A 15 1.18 -8.47 -11.21
N THR A 16 0.93 -7.16 -11.06
CA THR A 16 1.52 -6.11 -11.90
C THR A 16 3.03 -6.11 -11.74
N SER A 17 3.54 -6.14 -10.51
CA SER A 17 4.98 -6.17 -10.24
C SER A 17 5.66 -7.42 -10.80
N TYR A 18 5.01 -8.58 -10.69
CA TYR A 18 5.48 -9.82 -11.30
C TYR A 18 5.50 -9.75 -12.83
N ASN A 19 4.45 -9.18 -13.44
CA ASN A 19 4.35 -9.04 -14.89
C ASN A 19 5.37 -8.02 -15.43
N THR A 20 5.63 -6.92 -14.74
CA THR A 20 6.67 -5.95 -15.12
C THR A 20 8.04 -6.63 -15.18
N LEU A 21 8.39 -7.40 -14.15
CA LEU A 21 9.66 -8.13 -14.14
C LEU A 21 9.73 -9.22 -15.20
N LYS A 22 8.59 -9.87 -15.52
CA LYS A 22 8.50 -10.86 -16.59
C LYS A 22 8.68 -10.23 -17.98
N VAL A 23 8.14 -9.03 -18.22
CA VAL A 23 8.33 -8.30 -19.48
C VAL A 23 9.78 -7.88 -19.63
N LEU A 24 10.37 -7.27 -18.59
CA LEU A 24 11.78 -6.88 -18.58
C LEU A 24 12.72 -8.07 -18.77
N GLY A 25 12.36 -9.24 -18.25
CA GLY A 25 13.13 -10.47 -18.43
C GLY A 25 13.05 -11.09 -19.83
N LYS A 26 12.01 -10.78 -20.61
CA LYS A 26 11.75 -11.43 -21.91
C LYS A 26 12.69 -10.95 -23.02
N ASP A 27 13.04 -9.66 -23.01
CA ASP A 27 13.82 -9.03 -24.08
C ASP A 27 15.34 -9.05 -23.80
N GLY A 28 15.75 -9.63 -22.67
CA GLY A 28 17.12 -9.60 -22.17
C GLY A 28 17.41 -8.29 -21.44
N PHE A 29 17.80 -8.35 -20.17
CA PHE A 29 18.08 -7.15 -19.38
C PHE A 29 19.34 -6.45 -19.90
N SER A 30 19.19 -5.33 -20.62
CA SER A 30 20.34 -4.44 -20.85
C SER A 30 20.75 -3.80 -19.51
N ASP A 31 22.05 -3.64 -19.26
CA ASP A 31 22.57 -2.96 -18.07
C ASP A 31 22.01 -1.54 -17.89
N ALA A 32 21.66 -0.85 -18.98
CA ALA A 32 21.04 0.47 -18.94
C ALA A 32 19.59 0.40 -18.41
N GLU A 33 18.81 -0.56 -18.89
CA GLU A 33 17.42 -0.78 -18.47
C GLU A 33 17.35 -1.30 -17.03
N ALA A 34 18.31 -2.16 -16.67
CA ALA A 34 18.55 -2.62 -15.31
C ALA A 34 18.70 -1.47 -14.32
N LYS A 35 19.59 -0.53 -14.64
CA LYS A 35 19.86 0.65 -13.83
C LYS A 35 18.65 1.55 -13.73
N LEU A 36 17.98 1.83 -14.86
CA LEU A 36 16.78 2.66 -14.89
C LEU A 36 15.64 2.07 -14.05
N TRP A 37 15.44 0.75 -14.12
CA TRP A 37 14.44 0.07 -13.30
C TRP A 37 14.77 0.15 -11.81
N VAL A 38 16.02 -0.11 -11.42
CA VAL A 38 16.45 -0.01 -10.01
C VAL A 38 16.28 1.43 -9.50
N GLU A 39 16.64 2.44 -10.27
CA GLU A 39 16.45 3.85 -9.91
C GLU A 39 14.98 4.22 -9.73
N THR A 40 14.12 3.75 -10.63
CA THR A 40 12.68 3.91 -10.54
C THR A 40 12.15 3.27 -9.25
N LYS A 41 12.62 2.06 -8.92
CA LYS A 41 12.21 1.35 -7.69
C LYS A 41 12.72 1.99 -6.42
N ILE A 42 13.94 2.51 -6.39
CA ILE A 42 14.46 3.28 -5.25
C ILE A 42 13.60 4.52 -5.03
N THR A 43 13.23 5.23 -6.10
CA THR A 43 12.37 6.42 -6.02
C THR A 43 10.98 6.08 -5.49
N GLU A 44 10.38 5.00 -5.98
CA GLU A 44 9.08 4.49 -5.50
C GLU A 44 9.14 4.16 -3.99
N LEU A 45 10.17 3.46 -3.53
CA LEU A 45 10.33 3.10 -2.12
C LEU A 45 10.57 4.32 -1.22
N ASN A 46 11.39 5.28 -1.66
CA ASN A 46 11.60 6.52 -0.92
C ASN A 46 10.31 7.33 -0.78
N PHE A 47 9.49 7.36 -1.84
CA PHE A 47 8.17 7.98 -1.80
C PHE A 47 7.23 7.26 -0.83
N MET A 48 7.23 5.91 -0.83
CA MET A 48 6.45 5.12 0.13
C MET A 48 6.88 5.37 1.58
N SER A 49 8.19 5.51 1.84
CA SER A 49 8.69 5.86 3.17
C SER A 49 8.16 7.21 3.64
N ALA A 50 8.10 8.21 2.76
CA ALA A 50 7.54 9.52 3.09
C ALA A 50 6.03 9.45 3.38
N ILE A 51 5.27 8.72 2.56
CA ILE A 51 3.83 8.52 2.78
C ILE A 51 3.57 7.75 4.09
N GLY A 52 4.35 6.71 4.37
CA GLY A 52 4.20 5.92 5.60
C GLY A 52 4.32 6.78 6.86
N THR A 53 5.35 7.63 6.92
CA THR A 53 5.52 8.59 8.03
C THR A 53 4.38 9.61 8.09
N PHE A 54 3.93 10.12 6.95
CA PHE A 54 2.81 11.05 6.90
C PHE A 54 1.51 10.42 7.41
N ILE A 55 1.17 9.21 6.97
CA ILE A 55 -0.01 8.48 7.40
C ILE A 55 0.07 8.15 8.89
N ALA A 56 1.22 7.71 9.40
CA ALA A 56 1.41 7.48 10.83
C ALA A 56 1.11 8.74 11.67
N SER A 57 1.58 9.91 11.20
CA SER A 57 1.32 11.20 11.84
C SER A 57 -0.18 11.58 11.83
N VAL A 58 -0.86 11.38 10.69
CA VAL A 58 -2.30 11.62 10.57
C VAL A 58 -3.08 10.74 11.57
N ILE A 59 -2.78 9.45 11.62
CA ILE A 59 -3.45 8.51 12.54
C ILE A 59 -3.16 8.87 14.01
N ALA A 60 -1.91 9.23 14.33
CA ALA A 60 -1.53 9.66 15.67
C ALA A 60 -2.27 10.93 16.10
N THR A 61 -2.49 11.86 15.18
CA THR A 61 -3.27 13.08 15.43
C THR A 61 -4.76 12.76 15.66
N SER A 62 -5.30 11.77 14.97
CA SER A 62 -6.70 11.34 15.16
C SER A 62 -6.97 10.82 16.57
N LEU A 63 -5.97 10.25 17.26
CA LEU A 63 -6.13 9.80 18.66
C LEU A 63 -6.48 10.96 19.62
N GLY A 64 -6.20 12.21 19.24
CA GLY A 64 -6.57 13.40 20.00
C GLY A 64 -7.99 13.91 19.75
N TRP A 65 -8.80 13.20 18.97
CA TRP A 65 -10.17 13.63 18.67
C TRP A 65 -11.09 13.58 19.90
N PRO A 66 -12.02 14.54 20.02
CA PRO A 66 -12.99 14.55 21.10
C PRO A 66 -13.87 13.29 21.04
N GLY A 67 -14.07 12.65 22.19
CA GLY A 67 -14.85 11.41 22.29
C GLY A 67 -14.03 10.11 22.24
N MET A 68 -12.71 10.18 22.03
CA MET A 68 -11.83 9.02 22.10
C MET A 68 -11.91 8.29 23.46
N ASP A 69 -11.96 9.05 24.56
CA ASP A 69 -12.05 8.52 25.93
C ASP A 69 -13.37 7.76 26.22
N LYS A 70 -14.42 8.04 25.46
CA LYS A 70 -15.75 7.43 25.61
C LYS A 70 -15.99 6.28 24.64
N THR A 71 -15.06 6.05 23.72
CA THR A 71 -15.22 5.05 22.67
C THR A 71 -14.71 3.68 23.15
N HIS A 72 -15.27 2.62 22.58
CA HIS A 72 -14.79 1.25 22.81
C HIS A 72 -13.29 1.11 22.47
N TRP A 73 -12.53 0.44 23.35
CA TRP A 73 -11.06 0.25 23.27
C TRP A 73 -10.56 -0.33 21.93
N VAL A 74 -11.43 -1.05 21.22
CA VAL A 74 -11.16 -1.63 19.89
C VAL A 74 -10.74 -0.56 18.87
N VAL A 75 -11.28 0.65 18.95
CA VAL A 75 -10.89 1.75 18.04
C VAL A 75 -9.43 2.13 18.26
N SER A 76 -9.04 2.35 19.51
CA SER A 76 -7.65 2.66 19.86
C SER A 76 -6.70 1.53 19.48
N ALA A 77 -7.09 0.26 19.70
CA ALA A 77 -6.29 -0.89 19.29
C ALA A 77 -6.05 -0.94 17.77
N PHE A 78 -7.10 -0.70 16.96
CA PHE A 78 -6.97 -0.63 15.51
C PHE A 78 -6.04 0.52 15.09
N TRP A 79 -6.17 1.70 15.68
CA TRP A 79 -5.37 2.86 15.31
C TRP A 79 -3.90 2.73 15.74
N TYR A 80 -3.61 2.20 16.93
CA TYR A 80 -2.23 1.88 17.32
C TYR A 80 -1.59 0.85 16.39
N ASN A 81 -2.33 -0.20 16.02
CA ASN A 81 -1.82 -1.20 15.08
C ASN A 81 -1.57 -0.61 13.68
N ALA A 82 -2.45 0.29 13.21
CA ALA A 82 -2.25 1.01 11.96
C ALA A 82 -0.97 1.88 12.01
N ILE A 83 -0.73 2.63 13.10
CA ILE A 83 0.51 3.41 13.28
C ILE A 83 1.74 2.50 13.20
N VAL A 84 1.73 1.38 13.92
CA VAL A 84 2.85 0.43 13.90
C VAL A 84 3.10 -0.08 12.48
N MET A 85 2.06 -0.49 11.75
CA MET A 85 2.18 -0.95 10.37
C MET A 85 2.71 0.16 9.43
N ALA A 86 2.23 1.39 9.56
CA ALA A 86 2.72 2.53 8.77
C ALA A 86 4.21 2.79 9.02
N VAL A 87 4.66 2.80 10.28
CA VAL A 87 6.08 3.00 10.63
C VAL A 87 6.93 1.84 10.13
N VAL A 88 6.50 0.59 10.33
CA VAL A 88 7.20 -0.59 9.83
C VAL A 88 7.33 -0.54 8.31
N SER A 89 6.27 -0.16 7.59
CA SER A 89 6.31 -0.01 6.14
C SER A 89 7.34 1.03 5.67
N ALA A 90 7.44 2.16 6.39
CA ALA A 90 8.39 3.21 6.06
C ALA A 90 9.84 2.76 6.30
N VAL A 91 10.10 2.12 7.45
CA VAL A 91 11.43 1.57 7.76
C VAL A 91 11.82 0.48 6.76
N MET A 92 10.90 -0.42 6.39
CA MET A 92 11.17 -1.43 5.38
C MET A 92 11.46 -0.81 4.01
N ALA A 93 10.71 0.21 3.59
CA ALA A 93 10.95 0.90 2.34
C ALA A 93 12.33 1.57 2.29
N PHE A 94 12.75 2.20 3.39
CA PHE A 94 14.08 2.79 3.54
C PHE A 94 15.21 1.74 3.51
N GLN A 95 15.03 0.62 4.22
CA GLN A 95 16.01 -0.48 4.23
C GLN A 95 16.16 -1.08 2.83
N GLN A 96 15.05 -1.27 2.12
CA GLN A 96 15.05 -1.82 0.76
C GLN A 96 15.64 -0.84 -0.26
N SER A 97 15.38 0.46 -0.14
CA SER A 97 15.95 1.47 -1.04
C SER A 97 17.47 1.56 -0.88
N SER A 98 17.96 1.49 0.36
CA SER A 98 19.40 1.43 0.65
C SER A 98 20.05 0.17 0.09
N GLY A 99 19.41 -1.00 0.27
CA GLY A 99 19.88 -2.28 -0.28
C GLY A 99 19.94 -2.28 -1.81
N LEU A 100 18.91 -1.75 -2.47
CA LEU A 100 18.89 -1.55 -3.92
C LEU A 100 19.93 -0.53 -4.41
N GLY A 101 20.25 0.48 -3.60
CA GLY A 101 21.34 1.42 -3.87
C GLY A 101 22.70 0.72 -3.95
N CYS A 102 22.97 -0.24 -3.05
CA CYS A 102 24.17 -1.07 -3.14
C CYS A 102 24.17 -1.98 -4.37
N VAL A 103 22.99 -2.49 -4.77
CA VAL A 103 22.85 -3.28 -6.00
C VAL A 103 23.16 -2.42 -7.21
N ARG A 104 22.60 -1.20 -7.31
CA ARG A 104 22.88 -0.23 -8.39
C ARG A 104 24.37 0.00 -8.61
N ALA A 105 25.13 0.19 -7.53
CA ALA A 105 26.57 0.39 -7.58
C ALA A 105 27.35 -0.83 -8.11
N LYS A 106 26.75 -2.03 -8.08
CA LYS A 106 27.34 -3.30 -8.52
C LYS A 106 26.87 -3.77 -9.90
N ILE A 107 25.93 -3.08 -10.58
CA ILE A 107 25.46 -3.39 -11.96
C ILE A 107 26.52 -2.95 -12.99
N THR A 108 27.75 -3.42 -12.84
CA THR A 108 28.85 -3.23 -13.81
C THR A 108 29.20 -4.56 -14.48
N SER A 109 28.52 -5.66 -14.12
CA SER A 109 28.73 -6.99 -14.68
C SER A 109 27.38 -7.57 -15.09
N GLU A 110 27.20 -7.73 -16.40
CA GLU A 110 25.98 -8.11 -17.13
C GLU A 110 25.21 -9.31 -16.56
N HIS A 111 25.83 -10.15 -15.71
CA HIS A 111 25.24 -11.42 -15.29
C HIS A 111 24.62 -11.46 -13.89
N ARG A 112 24.91 -10.49 -13.01
CA ARG A 112 24.57 -10.66 -11.57
C ARG A 112 23.17 -10.18 -11.19
N LEU A 113 22.62 -9.21 -11.91
CA LEU A 113 21.27 -8.71 -11.61
C LEU A 113 20.20 -9.65 -12.18
N ASP A 114 20.45 -10.18 -13.38
CA ASP A 114 19.64 -11.23 -14.00
C ASP A 114 19.56 -12.44 -13.06
N GLU A 115 20.69 -12.97 -12.57
CA GLU A 115 20.69 -14.13 -11.66
C GLU A 115 20.00 -13.88 -10.29
N ALA A 116 20.03 -12.64 -9.80
CA ALA A 116 19.40 -12.28 -8.53
C ALA A 116 17.88 -12.04 -8.65
N LEU A 117 17.43 -11.45 -9.76
CA LEU A 117 16.01 -11.11 -10.00
C LEU A 117 15.26 -12.19 -10.79
N MET A 118 15.93 -12.84 -11.73
CA MET A 118 15.46 -13.99 -12.49
C MET A 118 16.18 -15.22 -11.96
N ARG A 119 15.40 -16.24 -11.62
CA ARG A 119 15.96 -17.49 -11.10
C ARG A 119 16.81 -18.10 -12.21
N GLY A 120 18.14 -17.99 -12.10
CA GLY A 120 19.09 -18.44 -13.10
C GLY A 120 18.71 -19.82 -13.65
N SER A 121 18.81 -19.97 -14.98
CA SER A 121 18.49 -21.13 -15.82
C SER A 121 17.18 -21.05 -16.62
N VAL A 122 17.36 -20.91 -17.94
CA VAL A 122 16.56 -21.44 -19.08
C VAL A 122 15.07 -21.02 -19.19
N GLN A 123 14.42 -20.50 -18.14
CA GLN A 123 12.98 -20.24 -18.12
C GLN A 123 12.56 -18.80 -17.80
N GLN A 124 13.50 -17.85 -17.60
CA GLN A 124 13.22 -16.40 -17.42
C GLN A 124 12.02 -16.14 -16.49
N LYS A 125 11.99 -16.78 -15.31
CA LYS A 125 10.92 -16.58 -14.31
C LYS A 125 11.44 -15.64 -13.20
N PRO A 126 10.73 -14.54 -12.90
CA PRO A 126 11.14 -13.65 -11.82
C PRO A 126 11.01 -14.36 -10.48
N SER A 127 11.96 -14.12 -9.58
CA SER A 127 12.00 -14.77 -8.28
C SER A 127 10.84 -14.25 -7.42
N ARG A 128 9.90 -15.14 -7.09
CA ARG A 128 8.70 -14.79 -6.31
C ARG A 128 9.06 -14.18 -4.95
N ALA A 129 10.20 -14.57 -4.37
CA ALA A 129 10.73 -14.00 -3.14
C ALA A 129 11.19 -12.55 -3.30
N ALA A 130 11.90 -12.20 -4.39
CA ALA A 130 12.27 -10.80 -4.64
C ALA A 130 11.04 -9.93 -4.88
N VAL A 131 10.06 -10.41 -5.66
CA VAL A 131 8.78 -9.70 -5.84
C VAL A 131 8.07 -9.54 -4.50
N PHE A 132 8.06 -10.59 -3.66
CA PHE A 132 7.47 -10.55 -2.33
C PHE A 132 8.08 -9.44 -1.47
N VAL A 133 9.41 -9.43 -1.36
CA VAL A 133 10.14 -8.47 -0.54
C VAL A 133 9.94 -7.04 -1.06
N LEU A 134 10.10 -6.82 -2.37
CA LEU A 134 10.02 -5.48 -2.99
C LEU A 134 8.64 -4.82 -2.90
N GLN A 135 7.57 -5.61 -2.78
CA GLN A 135 6.20 -5.10 -2.69
C GLN A 135 5.63 -5.16 -1.27
N ALA A 136 6.30 -5.82 -0.33
CA ALA A 136 5.92 -5.86 1.08
C ALA A 136 5.66 -4.47 1.70
N PRO A 137 6.52 -3.43 1.56
CA PRO A 137 6.28 -2.14 2.19
C PRO A 137 5.00 -1.46 1.67
N VAL A 138 4.73 -1.55 0.36
CA VAL A 138 3.52 -0.99 -0.27
C VAL A 138 2.26 -1.63 0.30
N GLN A 139 2.29 -2.95 0.49
CA GLN A 139 1.13 -3.67 1.05
C GLN A 139 0.91 -3.41 2.52
N ILE A 140 1.97 -3.42 3.33
CA ILE A 140 1.86 -3.16 4.77
C ILE A 140 1.28 -1.75 4.99
N LEU A 141 1.72 -0.76 4.20
CA LEU A 141 1.15 0.59 4.23
C LEU A 141 -0.33 0.61 3.82
N SER A 142 -0.69 -0.13 2.78
CA SER A 142 -2.10 -0.25 2.36
C SER A 142 -2.97 -0.89 3.45
N TYR A 143 -2.47 -1.91 4.14
CA TYR A 143 -3.17 -2.54 5.26
C TYR A 143 -3.30 -1.62 6.47
N SER A 144 -2.27 -0.81 6.77
CA SER A 144 -2.35 0.24 7.78
C SER A 144 -3.55 1.16 7.53
N VAL A 145 -3.68 1.68 6.29
CA VAL A 145 -4.79 2.55 5.93
C VAL A 145 -6.13 1.83 6.10
N MET A 146 -6.24 0.57 5.68
CA MET A 146 -7.48 -0.21 5.83
C MET A 146 -7.88 -0.43 7.30
N ILE A 147 -6.92 -0.76 8.15
CA ILE A 147 -7.12 -0.97 9.59
C ILE A 147 -7.52 0.35 10.25
N TYR A 148 -6.90 1.46 9.87
CA TYR A 148 -7.29 2.79 10.32
C TYR A 148 -8.74 3.12 9.92
N LEU A 149 -9.11 2.91 8.65
CA LEU A 149 -10.47 3.15 8.15
C LEU A 149 -11.50 2.25 8.85
N ALA A 150 -11.17 0.99 9.13
CA ALA A 150 -12.04 0.10 9.90
C ALA A 150 -12.25 0.63 11.33
N GLY A 151 -11.20 1.07 12.01
CA GLY A 151 -11.31 1.72 13.31
C GLY A 151 -12.13 3.01 13.25
N LEU A 152 -12.01 3.78 12.18
CA LEU A 152 -12.78 5.02 11.96
C LEU A 152 -14.27 4.73 11.77
N VAL A 153 -14.64 3.66 11.07
CA VAL A 153 -16.04 3.22 10.95
C VAL A 153 -16.60 2.84 12.32
N VAL A 154 -15.85 2.09 13.14
CA VAL A 154 -16.27 1.73 14.50
C VAL A 154 -16.43 2.97 15.39
N PHE A 155 -15.50 3.93 15.29
CA PHE A 155 -15.58 5.21 16.00
C PHE A 155 -16.85 6.00 15.66
N LEU A 156 -17.24 6.04 14.39
CA LEU A 156 -18.43 6.76 13.94
C LEU A 156 -19.73 6.06 14.33
N ILE A 157 -19.77 4.73 14.37
CA ILE A 157 -20.99 3.96 14.69
C ILE A 157 -21.29 3.97 16.19
N HIS A 158 -20.26 4.01 17.04
CA HIS A 158 -20.41 3.97 18.50
C HIS A 158 -21.42 5.00 19.07
N PRO A 159 -21.36 6.31 18.73
CA PRO A 159 -22.32 7.29 19.24
C PRO A 159 -23.73 7.17 18.65
N VAL A 160 -23.90 6.52 17.49
CA VAL A 160 -25.22 6.36 16.82
C VAL A 160 -26.13 5.40 17.59
N GLY A 161 -25.57 4.47 18.37
CA GLY A 161 -26.34 3.48 19.14
C GLY A 161 -26.88 3.98 20.48
N SER A 162 -26.36 5.09 21.03
CA SER A 162 -26.61 5.50 22.42
C SER A 162 -27.29 6.86 22.59
N HIS A 163 -27.36 7.69 21.54
CA HIS A 163 -27.87 9.07 21.64
C HIS A 163 -29.04 9.34 20.69
N ALA A 164 -29.96 10.22 21.12
CA ALA A 164 -31.09 10.65 20.31
C ALA A 164 -30.58 11.38 19.05
N PHE A 165 -31.30 11.24 17.93
CA PHE A 165 -30.98 11.81 16.61
C PHE A 165 -30.75 13.34 16.57
N GLU A 166 -30.94 14.03 17.70
CA GLU A 166 -30.86 15.49 17.80
C GLU A 166 -29.43 16.00 18.07
N ASP A 167 -28.56 15.16 18.63
CA ASP A 167 -27.18 15.52 18.99
C ASP A 167 -26.30 15.78 17.77
N LYS A 168 -25.46 16.82 17.85
CA LYS A 168 -24.54 17.23 16.78
C LYS A 168 -23.54 16.13 16.40
N GLU A 169 -23.11 15.32 17.38
CA GLU A 169 -22.16 14.23 17.17
C GLU A 169 -22.73 13.11 16.29
N VAL A 170 -24.02 12.80 16.47
CA VAL A 170 -24.75 11.81 15.66
C VAL A 170 -24.93 12.30 14.23
N LYS A 171 -25.18 13.61 14.03
CA LYS A 171 -25.30 14.20 12.68
C LYS A 171 -23.99 14.16 11.91
N ILE A 172 -22.86 14.42 12.56
CA ILE A 172 -21.52 14.30 11.97
C ILE A 172 -21.23 12.83 11.62
N ALA A 173 -21.55 11.90 12.52
CA ALA A 173 -21.38 10.48 12.27
C ALA A 173 -22.17 9.96 11.07
N ILE A 174 -23.45 10.36 10.95
CA ILE A 174 -24.31 10.01 9.81
C ILE A 174 -23.78 10.63 8.52
N PHE A 175 -23.36 11.90 8.55
CA PHE A 175 -22.83 12.59 7.36
C PHE A 175 -21.52 11.95 6.86
N CYS A 176 -20.57 11.70 7.76
CA CYS A 176 -19.31 11.03 7.42
C CYS A 176 -19.53 9.58 6.99
N GLY A 177 -20.44 8.86 7.66
CA GLY A 177 -20.82 7.49 7.30
C GLY A 177 -21.47 7.40 5.92
N ALA A 178 -22.31 8.37 5.55
CA ALA A 178 -22.95 8.44 4.23
C ALA A 178 -21.96 8.79 3.09
N LEU A 179 -20.92 9.59 3.38
CA LEU A 179 -19.88 9.94 2.41
C LEU A 179 -18.83 8.84 2.23
N PHE A 180 -18.62 7.97 3.23
CA PHE A 180 -17.65 6.89 3.14
C PHE A 180 -17.86 5.95 1.94
N PRO A 181 -19.08 5.45 1.63
CA PRO A 181 -19.36 4.70 0.41
C PRO A 181 -19.04 5.47 -0.88
N VAL A 182 -19.23 6.80 -0.90
CA VAL A 182 -18.94 7.64 -2.05
C VAL A 182 -17.42 7.67 -2.30
N TYR A 183 -16.61 7.84 -1.26
CA TYR A 183 -15.16 7.79 -1.37
C TYR A 183 -14.64 6.43 -1.82
N VAL A 184 -15.19 5.34 -1.26
CA VAL A 184 -14.86 3.97 -1.68
C VAL A 184 -15.25 3.74 -3.14
N ALA A 185 -16.44 4.18 -3.56
CA ALA A 185 -16.89 4.05 -4.94
C ALA A 185 -15.99 4.83 -5.90
N PHE A 186 -15.58 6.05 -5.53
CA PHE A 186 -14.68 6.87 -6.33
C PHE A 186 -13.29 6.22 -6.49
N TYR A 187 -12.73 5.67 -5.40
CA TYR A 187 -11.48 4.92 -5.43
C TYR A 187 -11.55 3.67 -6.33
N VAL A 188 -12.62 2.88 -6.19
CA VAL A 188 -12.83 1.68 -7.02
C VAL A 188 -13.06 2.05 -8.49
N ALA A 189 -13.83 3.10 -8.79
CA ALA A 189 -14.05 3.56 -10.15
C ALA A 189 -12.74 4.02 -10.81
N SER A 190 -11.92 4.80 -10.09
CA SER A 190 -10.62 5.27 -10.54
C SER A 190 -9.67 4.11 -10.87
N SER A 191 -9.56 3.13 -9.97
CA SER A 191 -8.69 1.95 -10.18
C SER A 191 -9.15 1.07 -11.35
N VAL A 192 -10.46 0.83 -11.50
CA VAL A 192 -11.01 0.07 -12.63
C VAL A 192 -10.81 0.80 -13.96
N LEU A 193 -10.96 2.12 -13.99
CA LEU A 193 -10.74 2.92 -15.20
C LEU A 193 -9.28 2.85 -15.64
N LEU A 194 -8.34 3.01 -14.71
CA LEU A 194 -6.90 2.87 -14.96
C LEU A 194 -6.57 1.50 -15.55
N GLN A 195 -7.12 0.42 -14.96
CA GLN A 195 -6.92 -0.94 -15.47
C GLN A 195 -7.45 -1.13 -16.90
N LYS A 196 -8.60 -0.53 -17.22
CA LYS A 196 -9.14 -0.57 -18.59
C LYS A 196 -8.26 0.17 -19.59
N ILE A 197 -7.65 1.29 -19.19
CA ILE A 197 -6.72 2.05 -20.03
C ILE A 197 -5.46 1.22 -20.28
N ILE A 198 -4.86 0.65 -19.22
CA ILE A 198 -3.63 -0.15 -19.34
C ILE A 198 -3.83 -1.39 -20.23
N LYS A 199 -4.99 -2.06 -20.16
CA LYS A 199 -5.28 -3.21 -21.03
C LYS A 199 -5.49 -2.86 -22.51
N LYS A 200 -5.68 -1.58 -22.85
CA LYS A 200 -5.87 -1.12 -24.22
C LYS A 200 -4.56 -0.73 -24.92
N ILE A 201 -3.49 -0.53 -24.14
CA ILE A 201 -2.12 -0.28 -24.62
C ILE A 201 -1.44 -1.62 -24.83
#